data_AF-A0A535FD94-F1
#
_entry.id   AF-A0A535FD94-F1
#
_cell.length_a   1.000
_cell.length_b   1.000
_cell.length_c   1.000
_cell.angle_alpha   90.00
_cell.angle_beta   90.00
_cell.angle_gamma   90.00
#
_symmetry.space_group_name_H-M   'P 1'
#
loop_
_entity.id
_entity.type
_entity.pdbx_description
1 polymer ?
#
loop_
_entity_poly.entity_id
_entity_poly.type
_entity_poly.pdbx_seq_one_letter_code
_entity_poly.pdbx_strand_id
1 'polypeptide(L)'
;MPASKSGYDGIIADNLNLQNLFGACGIYDKTGKWVQRYTGKANDPQWLQDVITWVTGMQAALHNLPHPLALIPNLDPGKALAPTDPRLQPVLDHIDGVLDEAGFTYYGTGDLTGNTWLLKYQLGEYVQSQGKPFYSVNNFSSLNSTNIQWALASYLMIKEHSCAVFISTTQNYGNDAWQQEYQAQVGTPLNSMYQGQGVYWRDYSNGVSIVNSASKATFTVNLNAAFQYVDLYGNPVGPTVTMPPHSGLVLLIQS
;
A
#
# COMPACT_ATOMS: atom_id res chain seq x y z
N MET A 1 4.08 28.50 -0.17
CA MET A 1 3.09 27.67 0.54
C MET A 1 3.44 27.60 2.03
N PRO A 2 2.47 27.60 2.98
CA PRO A 2 2.76 27.56 4.42
C PRO A 2 3.61 26.36 4.87
N ALA A 3 3.41 25.17 4.29
CA ALA A 3 4.17 23.97 4.63
C ALA A 3 5.69 24.13 4.36
N SER A 4 6.06 24.61 3.16
CA SER A 4 7.46 24.87 2.80
C SER A 4 8.13 25.88 3.73
N LYS A 5 7.41 26.96 4.10
CA LYS A 5 7.93 27.96 5.07
C LYS A 5 8.05 27.42 6.49
N SER A 6 7.34 26.35 6.82
CA SER A 6 7.35 25.71 8.14
C SER A 6 8.36 24.56 8.22
N GLY A 7 9.12 24.29 7.14
CA GLY A 7 10.18 23.29 7.12
C GLY A 7 9.71 21.84 6.96
N TYR A 8 8.47 21.62 6.52
CA TYR A 8 8.04 20.27 6.12
C TYR A 8 8.80 19.81 4.87
N ASP A 9 8.96 18.51 4.66
CA ASP A 9 9.65 17.95 3.49
C ASP A 9 8.69 17.44 2.40
N GLY A 10 7.39 17.40 2.69
CA GLY A 10 6.39 16.96 1.73
C GLY A 10 4.97 17.32 2.13
N ILE A 11 4.06 17.08 1.19
CA ILE A 11 2.62 17.11 1.42
C ILE A 11 2.01 15.77 1.03
N ILE A 12 1.00 15.35 1.78
CA ILE A 12 0.15 14.23 1.40
C ILE A 12 -1.11 14.80 0.74
N ALA A 13 -1.31 14.50 -0.55
CA ALA A 13 -2.44 15.00 -1.31
C ALA A 13 -3.58 13.97 -1.32
N ASP A 14 -4.65 14.27 -0.61
CA ASP A 14 -5.81 13.39 -0.53
C ASP A 14 -6.75 13.55 -1.75
N ASN A 15 -7.65 12.57 -1.94
CA ASN A 15 -8.69 12.52 -2.97
C ASN A 15 -8.18 12.51 -4.42
N LEU A 16 -6.94 12.07 -4.65
CA LEU A 16 -6.45 11.84 -6.00
C LEU A 16 -7.03 10.55 -6.57
N ASN A 17 -7.92 10.67 -7.55
CA ASN A 17 -8.60 9.54 -8.17
C ASN A 17 -8.46 9.62 -9.70
N LEU A 18 -8.08 8.52 -10.34
CA LEU A 18 -8.01 8.44 -11.81
C LEU A 18 -9.40 8.36 -12.46
N GLN A 19 -10.44 8.15 -11.66
CA GLN A 19 -11.84 8.13 -12.06
C GLN A 19 -12.60 9.27 -11.38
N ASN A 20 -13.64 9.75 -12.06
CA ASN A 20 -14.55 10.76 -11.54
C ASN A 20 -15.58 10.10 -10.59
N LEU A 21 -15.11 9.63 -9.43
CA LEU A 21 -15.91 8.82 -8.50
C LEU A 21 -17.11 9.57 -7.92
N PHE A 22 -17.03 10.89 -7.81
CA PHE A 22 -18.08 11.72 -7.22
C PHE A 22 -19.00 12.36 -8.26
N GLY A 23 -18.86 12.00 -9.54
CA GLY A 23 -19.72 12.50 -10.60
C GLY A 23 -19.61 14.02 -10.80
N ALA A 24 -18.40 14.56 -10.69
CA ALA A 24 -18.13 15.96 -11.00
C ALA A 24 -18.59 16.28 -12.43
N CYS A 25 -19.24 17.43 -12.61
CA CYS A 25 -19.80 17.86 -13.90
C CYS A 25 -19.15 19.16 -14.40
N GLY A 26 -18.85 20.10 -13.51
CA GLY A 26 -18.44 21.44 -13.88
C GLY A 26 -18.26 22.34 -12.67
N ILE A 27 -18.00 23.62 -12.95
CA ILE A 27 -17.80 24.66 -11.94
C ILE A 27 -18.58 25.91 -12.32
N TYR A 28 -18.85 26.77 -11.35
CA TYR A 28 -19.19 28.16 -11.65
C TYR A 28 -17.90 28.95 -11.84
N ASP A 29 -17.79 29.69 -12.94
CA ASP A 29 -16.65 30.58 -13.16
C ASP A 29 -16.72 31.81 -12.23
N LYS A 30 -15.70 32.68 -12.32
CA LYS A 30 -15.60 33.89 -11.47
C LYS A 30 -16.74 34.89 -11.68
N THR A 31 -17.51 34.75 -12.77
CA THR A 31 -18.68 35.58 -13.07
C THR A 31 -19.99 34.95 -12.60
N GLY A 32 -19.93 33.75 -12.01
CA GLY A 32 -21.10 33.00 -11.56
C GLY A 32 -21.79 32.23 -12.68
N LYS A 33 -21.16 32.08 -13.86
CA LYS A 33 -21.71 31.29 -14.96
C LYS A 33 -21.29 29.83 -14.84
N TRP A 34 -22.23 28.91 -15.03
CA TRP A 34 -21.93 27.47 -15.08
C TRP A 34 -21.05 27.14 -16.29
N VAL A 35 -19.98 26.39 -16.06
CA VAL A 35 -19.08 25.85 -17.08
C VAL A 35 -19.04 24.34 -16.91
N GLN A 36 -19.58 23.63 -17.90
CA GLN A 36 -19.45 22.17 -17.99
C GLN A 36 -17.98 21.82 -18.23
N ARG A 37 -17.43 20.91 -17.42
CA ARG A 37 -16.04 20.43 -17.53
C ARG A 37 -15.96 18.93 -17.82
N TYR A 38 -16.89 18.17 -17.26
CA TYR A 38 -16.90 16.72 -17.25
C TYR A 38 -18.31 16.21 -17.55
N THR A 39 -18.43 14.93 -17.84
CA THR A 39 -19.69 14.23 -18.17
C THR A 39 -20.48 13.78 -16.95
N GLY A 40 -19.89 13.83 -15.74
CA GLY A 40 -20.47 13.24 -14.53
C GLY A 40 -20.33 11.70 -14.44
N LYS A 41 -19.72 11.05 -15.44
CA LYS A 41 -19.49 9.60 -15.45
C LYS A 41 -18.13 9.26 -14.85
N ALA A 42 -18.01 8.09 -14.21
CA ALA A 42 -16.76 7.64 -13.59
C ALA A 42 -15.57 7.58 -14.58
N ASN A 43 -15.81 7.07 -15.80
CA ASN A 43 -14.80 6.98 -16.86
C ASN A 43 -14.88 8.23 -17.75
N ASP A 44 -14.41 9.36 -17.22
CA ASP A 44 -14.34 10.62 -17.95
C ASP A 44 -12.91 10.91 -18.41
N PRO A 45 -12.63 11.01 -19.73
CA PRO A 45 -11.28 11.24 -20.22
C PRO A 45 -10.75 12.65 -19.89
N GLN A 46 -11.62 13.66 -19.79
CA GLN A 46 -11.22 15.02 -19.42
C GLN A 46 -10.85 15.08 -17.93
N TRP A 47 -11.56 14.34 -17.07
CA TRP A 47 -11.18 14.19 -15.66
C TRP A 47 -9.77 13.61 -15.53
N LEU A 48 -9.49 12.48 -16.19
CA LEU A 48 -8.17 11.86 -16.14
C LEU A 48 -7.07 12.81 -16.62
N GLN A 49 -7.32 13.51 -17.73
CA GLN A 49 -6.37 14.49 -18.27
C GLN A 49 -6.14 15.67 -17.31
N ASP A 50 -7.19 16.17 -16.65
CA ASP A 50 -7.09 17.26 -15.67
C ASP A 50 -6.34 16.80 -14.40
N VAL A 51 -6.54 15.56 -13.94
CA VAL A 51 -5.77 14.97 -12.83
C VAL A 51 -4.29 14.85 -13.17
N ILE A 52 -3.96 14.33 -14.36
CA ILE A 52 -2.57 14.25 -14.83
C ILE A 52 -1.95 15.65 -14.91
N THR A 53 -2.68 16.62 -15.49
CA THR A 53 -2.22 18.01 -15.59
C THR A 53 -1.97 18.62 -14.20
N TRP A 54 -2.84 18.31 -13.23
CA TRP A 54 -2.70 18.78 -11.86
C TRP A 54 -1.46 18.19 -11.18
N VAL A 55 -1.21 16.88 -11.24
CA VAL A 55 -0.01 16.29 -10.59
C VAL A 55 1.28 16.83 -11.19
N THR A 56 1.36 16.91 -12.53
CA THR A 56 2.54 17.45 -13.22
C THR A 56 2.81 18.89 -12.80
N GLY A 57 1.78 19.75 -12.83
CA GLY A 57 1.92 21.15 -12.45
C GLY A 57 2.21 21.34 -10.95
N MET A 58 1.56 20.54 -10.10
CA MET A 58 1.72 20.62 -8.64
C MET A 58 3.13 20.20 -8.22
N GLN A 59 3.61 19.04 -8.67
CA GLN A 59 4.97 18.58 -8.35
C GLN A 59 6.01 19.62 -8.77
N ALA A 60 5.94 20.10 -10.02
CA ALA A 60 6.85 21.13 -10.51
C ALA A 60 6.78 22.42 -9.66
N ALA A 61 5.58 22.85 -9.25
CA ALA A 61 5.44 24.02 -8.39
C ALA A 61 6.01 23.80 -6.99
N LEU A 62 5.84 22.60 -6.42
CA LEU A 62 6.34 22.23 -5.10
C LEU A 62 7.87 22.13 -5.07
N HIS A 63 8.47 21.56 -6.12
CA HIS A 63 9.93 21.44 -6.25
C HIS A 63 10.61 22.81 -6.43
N ASN A 64 9.91 23.80 -6.97
CA ASN A 64 10.42 25.16 -7.16
C ASN A 64 10.23 26.07 -5.92
N LEU A 65 9.73 25.55 -4.80
CA LEU A 65 9.63 26.32 -3.56
C LEU A 65 11.02 26.54 -2.93
N PRO A 66 11.21 27.61 -2.13
CA PRO A 66 12.49 27.86 -1.45
C PRO A 66 12.98 26.70 -0.57
N HIS A 67 12.03 26.01 0.08
CA HIS A 67 12.22 24.68 0.63
C HIS A 67 11.36 23.71 -0.18
N PRO A 68 11.95 22.94 -1.11
CA PRO A 68 11.21 22.01 -1.96
C PRO A 68 10.40 21.01 -1.15
N LEU A 69 9.26 20.59 -1.69
CA LEU A 69 8.36 19.62 -1.04
C LEU A 69 8.08 18.44 -1.95
N ALA A 70 8.10 17.24 -1.39
CA ALA A 70 7.59 16.04 -2.04
C ALA A 70 6.06 16.08 -2.21
N LEU A 71 5.56 15.62 -3.35
CA LEU A 71 4.15 15.34 -3.60
C LEU A 71 3.87 13.84 -3.41
N ILE A 72 3.15 13.49 -2.34
CA ILE A 72 2.78 12.09 -2.04
C ILE A 72 1.25 11.98 -2.06
N PRO A 73 0.61 11.62 -3.18
CA PRO A 73 -0.83 11.43 -3.18
C PRO A 73 -1.24 10.21 -2.35
N ASN A 74 -2.44 10.30 -1.78
CA ASN A 74 -3.24 9.13 -1.45
C ASN A 74 -3.74 8.52 -2.76
N LEU A 75 -3.15 7.40 -3.18
CA LEU A 75 -3.38 6.79 -4.49
C LEU A 75 -3.62 5.28 -4.35
N ASP A 76 -4.88 4.91 -4.55
CA ASP A 76 -5.30 3.53 -4.80
C ASP A 76 -5.86 3.44 -6.23
N PRO A 77 -5.17 2.78 -7.17
CA PRO A 77 -5.67 2.64 -8.54
C PRO A 77 -6.83 1.62 -8.63
N GLY A 78 -7.29 1.08 -7.49
CA GLY A 78 -8.44 0.20 -7.41
C GLY A 78 -8.12 -1.23 -7.85
N LYS A 79 -9.16 -2.06 -7.98
CA LYS A 79 -8.99 -3.52 -7.97
C LYS A 79 -8.44 -4.17 -9.24
N ALA A 80 -8.28 -3.39 -10.32
CA ALA A 80 -8.04 -3.92 -11.67
C ALA A 80 -6.90 -3.23 -12.42
N LEU A 81 -6.34 -2.15 -11.88
CA LEU A 81 -5.27 -1.41 -12.54
C LEU A 81 -3.92 -2.03 -12.21
N ALA A 82 -3.23 -2.48 -13.26
CA ALA A 82 -1.83 -2.88 -13.16
C ALA A 82 -0.93 -1.64 -13.01
N PRO A 83 0.23 -1.78 -12.36
CA PRO A 83 1.20 -0.68 -12.24
C PRO A 83 1.65 -0.12 -13.59
N THR A 84 1.68 -0.98 -14.62
CA THR A 84 2.06 -0.62 -15.99
C THR A 84 0.89 -0.07 -16.82
N ASP A 85 -0.28 0.20 -16.23
CA ASP A 85 -1.40 0.79 -16.96
C ASP A 85 -1.01 2.20 -17.44
N PRO A 86 -1.19 2.52 -18.74
CA PRO A 86 -0.78 3.81 -19.30
C PRO A 86 -1.52 5.01 -18.70
N ARG A 87 -2.62 4.80 -17.96
CA ARG A 87 -3.31 5.87 -17.22
C ARG A 87 -2.62 6.21 -15.91
N LEU A 88 -1.88 5.25 -15.35
CA LEU A 88 -1.19 5.37 -14.07
C LEU A 88 0.22 5.91 -14.27
N GLN A 89 0.91 5.52 -15.35
CA GLN A 89 2.29 5.94 -15.63
C GLN A 89 2.51 7.47 -15.54
N PRO A 90 1.71 8.34 -16.19
CA PRO A 90 1.94 9.78 -16.13
C PRO A 90 1.77 10.35 -14.72
N VAL A 91 0.93 9.72 -13.89
CA VAL A 91 0.77 10.11 -12.49
C VAL A 91 1.98 9.67 -11.69
N LEU A 92 2.42 8.42 -11.84
CA LEU A 92 3.60 7.92 -11.15
C LEU A 92 4.85 8.72 -11.52
N ASP A 93 5.03 9.13 -12.77
CA ASP A 93 6.17 9.94 -13.22
C ASP A 93 6.23 11.33 -12.56
N HIS A 94 5.10 11.84 -12.09
CA HIS A 94 4.94 13.20 -11.56
C HIS A 94 4.54 13.27 -10.09
N ILE A 95 4.88 12.23 -9.33
CA ILE A 95 4.75 12.19 -7.87
C ILE A 95 6.06 11.68 -7.26
N ASP A 96 6.26 11.98 -5.98
CA ASP A 96 7.49 11.67 -5.26
C ASP A 96 7.34 10.48 -4.31
N GLY A 97 6.14 9.91 -4.20
CA GLY A 97 5.83 8.75 -3.36
C GLY A 97 4.36 8.38 -3.50
N VAL A 98 3.95 7.29 -2.86
CA VAL A 98 2.54 6.88 -2.78
C VAL A 98 2.19 6.63 -1.32
N LEU A 99 1.09 7.21 -0.87
CA LEU A 99 0.37 6.72 0.29
C LEU A 99 -0.84 5.94 -0.21
N ASP A 100 -1.08 4.75 0.35
CA ASP A 100 -2.20 3.90 -0.03
C ASP A 100 -3.06 3.58 1.17
N GLU A 101 -4.22 4.25 1.26
CA GLU A 101 -5.21 4.04 2.32
C GLU A 101 -6.03 2.76 2.18
N ALA A 102 -6.05 2.15 1.00
CA ALA A 102 -6.65 0.84 0.84
C ALA A 102 -5.81 -0.23 1.55
N GLY A 103 -4.49 -0.10 1.51
CA GLY A 103 -3.54 -1.09 2.02
C GLY A 103 -3.82 -2.48 1.49
N PHE A 104 -3.71 -3.48 2.38
CA PHE A 104 -4.13 -4.85 2.15
C PHE A 104 -5.47 -5.18 2.83
N THR A 105 -6.22 -4.16 3.29
CA THR A 105 -7.48 -4.31 4.03
C THR A 105 -8.66 -3.53 3.44
N TYR A 106 -8.47 -2.99 2.23
CA TYR A 106 -9.45 -2.21 1.47
C TYR A 106 -10.19 -1.17 2.32
N TYR A 107 -9.44 -0.22 2.90
CA TYR A 107 -9.95 0.85 3.78
C TYR A 107 -10.62 0.30 5.06
N GLY A 108 -10.29 -0.92 5.46
CA GLY A 108 -10.90 -1.63 6.58
C GLY A 108 -12.27 -2.23 6.30
N THR A 109 -12.72 -2.24 5.05
CA THR A 109 -14.02 -2.81 4.65
C THR A 109 -13.95 -4.29 4.28
N GLY A 110 -12.75 -4.85 4.18
CA GLY A 110 -12.55 -6.28 3.97
C GLY A 110 -11.30 -6.57 3.16
N ASP A 111 -11.05 -7.85 2.94
CA ASP A 111 -9.70 -8.26 2.64
C ASP A 111 -9.37 -8.30 1.16
N LEU A 112 -8.18 -7.78 0.84
CA LEU A 112 -7.62 -7.84 -0.50
C LEU A 112 -7.08 -9.23 -0.75
N THR A 113 -7.70 -9.95 -1.68
CA THR A 113 -7.38 -11.34 -2.01
C THR A 113 -7.11 -11.52 -3.50
N GLY A 114 -6.49 -12.64 -3.85
CA GLY A 114 -6.21 -13.09 -5.20
C GLY A 114 -5.43 -12.07 -6.01
N ASN A 115 -5.90 -11.83 -7.23
CA ASN A 115 -5.23 -10.91 -8.15
C ASN A 115 -5.19 -9.47 -7.62
N THR A 116 -6.18 -9.05 -6.84
CA THR A 116 -6.20 -7.68 -6.32
C THR A 116 -5.10 -7.45 -5.28
N TRP A 117 -4.85 -8.44 -4.42
CA TRP A 117 -3.70 -8.43 -3.51
C TRP A 117 -2.38 -8.37 -4.30
N LEU A 118 -2.26 -9.16 -5.37
CA LEU A 118 -1.06 -9.20 -6.20
C LEU A 118 -0.81 -7.87 -6.92
N LEU A 119 -1.84 -7.24 -7.47
CA LEU A 119 -1.72 -5.91 -8.10
C LEU A 119 -1.25 -4.86 -7.10
N LYS A 120 -1.68 -4.97 -5.84
CA LYS A 120 -1.21 -4.10 -4.76
C LYS A 120 0.27 -4.31 -4.48
N TYR A 121 0.72 -5.57 -4.41
CA TYR A 121 2.14 -5.90 -4.29
C TYR A 121 2.95 -5.27 -5.44
N GLN A 122 2.52 -5.49 -6.67
CA GLN A 122 3.22 -5.02 -7.87
C GLN A 122 3.28 -3.50 -7.93
N LEU A 123 2.25 -2.79 -7.45
CA LEU A 123 2.28 -1.33 -7.37
C LEU A 123 3.36 -0.85 -6.39
N GLY A 124 3.40 -1.43 -5.20
CA GLY A 124 4.40 -1.10 -4.19
C GLY A 124 5.82 -1.38 -4.68
N GLU A 125 6.04 -2.53 -5.31
CA GLU A 125 7.32 -2.90 -5.92
C GLU A 125 7.71 -1.92 -7.04
N TYR A 126 6.78 -1.61 -7.95
CA TYR A 126 7.02 -0.71 -9.07
C TYR A 126 7.38 0.71 -8.61
N VAL A 127 6.63 1.27 -7.64
CA VAL A 127 6.92 2.59 -7.06
C VAL A 127 8.31 2.61 -6.43
N GLN A 128 8.65 1.60 -5.62
CA GLN A 128 9.97 1.52 -4.98
C GLN A 128 11.11 1.28 -5.98
N SER A 129 10.86 0.60 -7.10
CA SER A 129 11.85 0.40 -8.17
C SER A 129 12.28 1.73 -8.82
N GLN A 130 11.45 2.77 -8.71
CA GLN A 130 11.77 4.14 -9.13
C GLN A 130 12.43 4.98 -8.03
N GLY A 131 12.80 4.39 -6.89
CA GLY A 131 13.37 5.10 -5.75
C GLY A 131 12.36 5.91 -4.93
N LYS A 132 11.05 5.70 -5.13
CA LYS A 132 9.98 6.44 -4.45
C LYS A 132 9.46 5.66 -3.24
N PRO A 133 9.14 6.34 -2.11
CA PRO A 133 8.53 5.70 -0.97
C PRO A 133 7.10 5.21 -1.23
N PHE A 134 6.75 4.09 -0.60
CA PHE A 134 5.39 3.54 -0.56
C PHE A 134 4.92 3.39 0.88
N TYR A 135 3.85 4.08 1.26
CA TYR A 135 3.27 4.07 2.61
C TYR A 135 1.95 3.29 2.60
N SER A 136 1.92 2.12 3.24
CA SER A 136 0.73 1.25 3.27
C SER A 136 -0.05 1.44 4.57
N VAL A 137 -1.29 1.90 4.46
CA VAL A 137 -2.22 2.06 5.59
C VAL A 137 -3.18 0.88 5.63
N ASN A 138 -3.20 0.15 6.74
CA ASN A 138 -3.98 -1.07 6.93
C ASN A 138 -4.91 -0.89 8.13
N ASN A 139 -6.17 -0.57 7.83
CA ASN A 139 -7.20 -0.37 8.83
C ASN A 139 -8.00 -1.66 9.08
N PHE A 140 -8.39 -1.89 10.32
CA PHE A 140 -9.26 -2.98 10.72
C PHE A 140 -10.41 -2.48 11.61
N SER A 141 -11.55 -3.17 11.61
CA SER A 141 -12.64 -2.88 12.55
C SER A 141 -12.24 -3.17 14.01
N SER A 142 -11.36 -4.14 14.21
CA SER A 142 -10.73 -4.46 15.49
C SER A 142 -9.33 -5.04 15.22
N LEU A 143 -8.40 -4.77 16.13
CA LEU A 143 -7.07 -5.34 16.09
C LEU A 143 -7.02 -6.64 16.89
N ASN A 144 -6.46 -7.67 16.27
CA ASN A 144 -6.14 -8.94 16.89
C ASN A 144 -4.88 -9.49 16.22
N SER A 145 -4.34 -10.56 16.79
CA SER A 145 -3.07 -11.12 16.35
C SER A 145 -3.07 -11.57 14.89
N THR A 146 -4.18 -12.14 14.42
CA THR A 146 -4.36 -12.58 13.03
C THR A 146 -4.34 -11.41 12.05
N ASN A 147 -5.05 -10.32 12.37
CA ASN A 147 -5.11 -9.14 11.53
C ASN A 147 -3.74 -8.44 11.41
N ILE A 148 -3.01 -8.34 12.53
CA ILE A 148 -1.66 -7.77 12.54
C ILE A 148 -0.70 -8.65 11.72
N GLN A 149 -0.75 -9.97 11.90
CA GLN A 149 0.04 -10.91 11.10
C GLN A 149 -0.27 -10.81 9.60
N TRP A 150 -1.54 -10.67 9.20
CA TRP A 150 -1.91 -10.45 7.80
C TRP A 150 -1.28 -9.18 7.22
N ALA A 151 -1.46 -8.04 7.91
CA ALA A 151 -0.96 -6.75 7.45
C ALA A 151 0.58 -6.72 7.40
N LEU A 152 1.25 -7.24 8.43
CA LEU A 152 2.71 -7.30 8.47
C LEU A 152 3.28 -8.27 7.44
N ALA A 153 2.70 -9.46 7.30
CA ALA A 153 3.16 -10.42 6.30
C ALA A 153 3.03 -9.82 4.89
N SER A 154 1.90 -9.18 4.58
CA SER A 154 1.67 -8.51 3.29
C SER A 154 2.59 -7.30 3.08
N TYR A 155 2.83 -6.49 4.12
CA TYR A 155 3.80 -5.40 4.08
C TYR A 155 5.22 -5.92 3.79
N LEU A 156 5.64 -6.99 4.46
CA LEU A 156 6.96 -7.58 4.23
C LEU A 156 7.08 -8.09 2.79
N MET A 157 6.00 -8.61 2.18
CA MET A 157 6.05 -8.95 0.75
C MET A 157 6.48 -7.75 -0.10
N ILE A 158 5.99 -6.54 0.14
CA ILE A 158 6.35 -5.34 -0.63
C ILE A 158 7.57 -4.56 -0.11
N LYS A 159 8.13 -4.91 1.04
CA LYS A 159 9.20 -4.11 1.67
C LYS A 159 10.54 -4.28 0.95
N GLU A 160 10.77 -3.47 -0.07
CA GLU A 160 12.06 -3.35 -0.77
C GLU A 160 12.91 -2.28 -0.07
N HIS A 161 12.86 -1.05 -0.56
CA HIS A 161 13.65 0.09 -0.10
C HIS A 161 12.84 0.96 0.87
N SER A 162 12.27 2.06 0.37
CA SER A 162 11.51 3.02 1.17
C SER A 162 10.04 2.57 1.27
N CYS A 163 9.70 1.82 2.31
CA CYS A 163 8.32 1.43 2.57
C CYS A 163 8.02 1.42 4.06
N ALA A 164 6.86 1.98 4.43
CA ALA A 164 6.37 1.98 5.80
C ALA A 164 4.95 1.42 5.86
N VAL A 165 4.57 0.96 7.04
CA VAL A 165 3.24 0.40 7.33
C VAL A 165 2.63 1.16 8.49
N PHE A 166 1.33 1.41 8.39
CA PHE A 166 0.51 1.90 9.49
C PHE A 166 -0.63 0.91 9.71
N ILE A 167 -0.66 0.25 10.87
CA ILE A 167 -1.71 -0.70 11.26
C ILE A 167 -2.53 -0.07 12.38
N SER A 168 -3.82 0.10 12.15
CA SER A 168 -4.69 0.73 13.15
C SER A 168 -6.15 0.27 13.05
N THR A 169 -6.96 0.72 14.00
CA THR A 169 -8.41 0.64 13.84
C THR A 169 -8.91 1.71 12.87
N THR A 170 -10.05 1.47 12.22
CA THR A 170 -10.67 2.40 11.27
C THR A 170 -10.70 3.85 11.80
N GLN A 171 -10.23 4.78 10.96
CA GLN A 171 -10.21 6.23 11.21
C GLN A 171 -9.34 6.70 12.39
N ASN A 172 -8.36 5.90 12.83
CA ASN A 172 -7.43 6.30 13.91
C ASN A 172 -6.32 7.26 13.44
N TYR A 173 -6.62 8.15 12.50
CA TYR A 173 -5.66 9.08 11.91
C TYR A 173 -5.18 10.12 12.94
N GLY A 174 -3.91 10.53 12.82
CA GLY A 174 -3.30 11.50 13.72
C GLY A 174 -2.87 10.93 15.08
N ASN A 175 -3.11 9.64 15.33
CA ASN A 175 -2.60 8.93 16.50
C ASN A 175 -1.37 8.09 16.16
N ASP A 176 -0.45 7.97 17.12
CA ASP A 176 0.65 7.01 17.04
C ASP A 176 0.14 5.60 17.42
N ALA A 177 -0.32 4.86 16.41
CA ALA A 177 -0.82 3.49 16.57
C ALA A 177 0.34 2.47 16.56
N TRP A 178 1.23 2.58 17.55
CA TRP A 178 2.37 1.68 17.67
C TRP A 178 1.94 0.24 17.97
N GLN A 179 2.47 -0.72 17.21
CA GLN A 179 2.28 -2.16 17.42
C GLN A 179 3.58 -2.79 17.92
N GLN A 180 3.51 -3.66 18.94
CA GLN A 180 4.72 -4.28 19.51
C GLN A 180 5.47 -5.14 18.49
N GLU A 181 4.73 -5.73 17.56
CA GLU A 181 5.16 -6.59 16.48
C GLU A 181 6.11 -5.90 15.50
N TYR A 182 6.12 -4.56 15.44
CA TYR A 182 7.10 -3.79 14.66
C TYR A 182 8.55 -3.99 15.14
N GLN A 183 8.74 -4.50 16.37
CA GLN A 183 10.06 -4.79 16.93
C GLN A 183 10.62 -6.14 16.45
N ALA A 184 9.85 -6.94 15.71
CA ALA A 184 10.27 -8.25 15.26
C ALA A 184 11.54 -8.18 14.39
N GLN A 185 12.57 -8.94 14.80
CA GLN A 185 13.87 -8.94 14.16
C GLN A 185 13.92 -9.91 12.96
N VAL A 186 13.05 -9.71 11.98
CA VAL A 186 12.93 -10.58 10.79
C VAL A 186 14.19 -10.58 9.91
N GLY A 187 14.99 -9.51 9.98
CA GLY A 187 16.26 -9.36 9.27
C GLY A 187 16.14 -8.65 7.92
N THR A 188 17.08 -8.91 7.01
CA THR A 188 17.08 -8.33 5.65
C THR A 188 16.50 -9.30 4.63
N PRO A 189 15.78 -8.82 3.60
CA PRO A 189 15.24 -9.70 2.57
C PRO A 189 16.38 -10.41 1.82
N LEU A 190 16.22 -11.72 1.60
CA LEU A 190 17.18 -12.54 0.85
C LEU A 190 16.80 -12.69 -0.62
N ASN A 191 15.52 -12.44 -0.94
CA ASN A 191 14.95 -12.51 -2.26
C ASN A 191 13.75 -11.57 -2.41
N SER A 192 13.32 -11.37 -3.65
CA SER A 192 11.98 -10.87 -3.97
C SER A 192 10.92 -11.88 -3.57
N MET A 193 9.67 -11.44 -3.43
CA MET A 193 8.55 -12.34 -3.21
C MET A 193 8.49 -13.43 -4.30
N TYR A 194 8.20 -14.67 -3.91
CA TYR A 194 7.98 -15.79 -4.84
C TYR A 194 6.77 -16.62 -4.45
N GLN A 195 6.23 -17.39 -5.40
CA GLN A 195 5.16 -18.35 -5.13
C GLN A 195 5.74 -19.74 -4.82
N GLY A 196 5.18 -20.40 -3.81
CA GLY A 196 5.57 -21.75 -3.41
C GLY A 196 4.49 -22.43 -2.58
N GLN A 197 4.27 -23.72 -2.80
CA GLN A 197 3.28 -24.52 -2.03
C GLN A 197 1.85 -23.91 -2.01
N GLY A 198 1.48 -23.18 -3.07
CA GLY A 198 0.16 -22.54 -3.19
C GLY A 198 0.01 -21.18 -2.51
N VAL A 199 1.06 -20.67 -1.86
CA VAL A 199 1.07 -19.36 -1.19
C VAL A 199 2.25 -18.49 -1.66
N TYR A 200 2.29 -17.24 -1.22
CA TYR A 200 3.42 -16.33 -1.46
C TYR A 200 4.38 -16.36 -0.29
N TRP A 201 5.67 -16.25 -0.60
CA TRP A 201 6.78 -16.31 0.34
C TRP A 201 7.71 -15.14 0.09
N ARG A 202 8.38 -14.70 1.15
CA ARG A 202 9.59 -13.89 1.05
C ARG A 202 10.52 -14.24 2.21
N ASP A 203 11.73 -14.62 1.87
CA ASP A 203 12.72 -15.04 2.85
C ASP A 203 13.49 -13.84 3.39
N TYR A 204 13.80 -13.89 4.67
CA TYR A 204 14.63 -12.93 5.36
C TYR A 204 15.74 -13.65 6.12
N SER A 205 16.81 -12.91 6.44
CA SER A 205 17.98 -13.49 7.11
C SER A 205 17.67 -14.15 8.46
N ASN A 206 16.63 -13.68 9.18
CA ASN A 206 16.23 -14.20 10.49
C ASN A 206 14.74 -14.62 10.54
N GLY A 207 14.12 -14.86 9.39
CA GLY A 207 12.69 -15.16 9.36
C GLY A 207 12.13 -15.36 7.96
N VAL A 208 10.82 -15.49 7.90
CA VAL A 208 10.09 -15.66 6.64
C VAL A 208 8.72 -15.01 6.75
N SER A 209 8.29 -14.35 5.68
CA SER A 209 6.91 -13.91 5.50
C SER A 209 6.19 -14.88 4.57
N ILE A 210 4.98 -15.29 4.94
CA ILE A 210 4.15 -16.24 4.19
C ILE A 210 2.75 -15.65 4.08
N VAL A 211 2.19 -15.56 2.86
CA VAL A 211 0.86 -15.01 2.63
C VAL A 211 0.02 -15.94 1.75
N ASN A 212 -1.10 -16.41 2.29
CA ASN A 212 -2.18 -16.97 1.50
C ASN A 212 -3.18 -15.88 1.13
N SER A 213 -3.04 -15.34 -0.09
CA SER A 213 -3.99 -14.34 -0.59
C SER A 213 -5.24 -14.96 -1.21
N ALA A 214 -5.41 -16.29 -1.24
CA ALA A 214 -6.62 -16.89 -1.81
C ALA A 214 -7.86 -16.54 -0.99
N SER A 215 -8.98 -16.27 -1.66
CA SER A 215 -10.24 -15.91 -1.01
C SER A 215 -11.01 -17.10 -0.42
N LYS A 216 -10.68 -18.33 -0.83
CA LYS A 216 -11.41 -19.54 -0.43
C LYS A 216 -10.53 -20.77 -0.16
N ALA A 217 -9.31 -20.80 -0.70
CA ALA A 217 -8.45 -21.97 -0.60
C ALA A 217 -7.63 -21.91 0.69
N THR A 218 -7.55 -23.05 1.38
CA THR A 218 -6.61 -23.29 2.47
C THR A 218 -5.44 -24.08 1.92
N PHE A 219 -4.22 -23.75 2.36
CA PHE A 219 -3.02 -24.50 2.02
C PHE A 219 -2.35 -25.02 3.28
N THR A 220 -1.66 -26.15 3.17
CA THR A 220 -0.74 -26.62 4.20
C THR A 220 0.66 -26.52 3.63
N VAL A 221 1.52 -25.76 4.30
CA VAL A 221 2.89 -25.51 3.86
C VAL A 221 3.88 -26.19 4.78
N ASN A 222 4.93 -26.74 4.19
CA ASN A 222 6.08 -27.27 4.91
C ASN A 222 7.10 -26.14 5.10
N LEU A 223 7.56 -25.95 6.33
CA LEU A 223 8.63 -25.02 6.67
C LEU A 223 9.99 -25.69 6.46
N ASN A 224 11.05 -24.89 6.36
CA ASN A 224 12.41 -25.41 6.25
C ASN A 224 12.80 -26.11 7.57
N ALA A 225 12.96 -27.43 7.52
CA ALA A 225 13.27 -28.26 8.68
C ALA A 225 14.65 -27.97 9.32
N ALA A 226 15.51 -27.18 8.66
CA ALA A 226 16.78 -26.71 9.23
C ALA A 226 16.59 -25.66 10.33
N PHE A 227 15.40 -25.07 10.45
CA PHE A 227 15.12 -23.98 11.38
C PHE A 227 14.00 -24.34 12.35
N GLN A 228 14.09 -23.77 13.55
CA GLN A 228 12.98 -23.72 14.50
C GLN A 228 12.31 -22.35 14.34
N TYR A 229 10.99 -22.33 14.19
CA TYR A 229 10.25 -21.10 13.97
C TYR A 229 9.38 -20.76 15.17
N VAL A 230 9.27 -19.46 15.44
CA VAL A 230 8.23 -18.89 16.31
C VAL A 230 7.43 -17.85 15.54
N ASP A 231 6.16 -17.66 15.91
CA ASP A 231 5.38 -16.53 15.41
C ASP A 231 5.81 -15.20 16.08
N LEU A 232 5.18 -14.08 15.69
CA LEU A 232 5.44 -12.76 16.27
C LEU A 232 5.13 -12.64 17.77
N TYR A 233 4.46 -13.65 18.36
CA TYR A 233 4.08 -13.71 19.76
C TYR A 233 4.92 -14.72 20.55
N GLY A 234 5.95 -15.30 19.92
CA GLY A 234 6.86 -16.25 20.54
C GLY A 234 6.29 -17.67 20.65
N ASN A 235 5.16 -17.97 20.00
CA ASN A 235 4.62 -19.34 20.00
C ASN A 235 5.42 -20.22 19.04
N PRO A 236 5.89 -21.40 19.48
CA PRO A 236 6.56 -22.35 18.59
C PRO A 236 5.66 -22.78 17.44
N VAL A 237 6.21 -22.84 16.24
CA VAL A 237 5.53 -23.26 15.03
C VAL A 237 6.12 -24.59 14.56
N GLY A 238 5.25 -25.57 14.31
CA GLY A 238 5.64 -26.90 13.88
C GLY A 238 6.25 -26.93 12.46
N PRO A 239 6.69 -28.12 11.99
CA PRO A 239 7.30 -28.26 10.67
C PRO A 239 6.33 -27.98 9.51
N THR A 240 5.02 -27.96 9.79
CA THR A 240 3.98 -27.60 8.84
C THR A 240 3.03 -26.58 9.44
N VAL A 241 2.47 -25.74 8.57
CA VAL A 241 1.49 -24.72 8.94
C VAL A 241 0.31 -24.78 8.00
N THR A 242 -0.89 -24.75 8.56
CA THR A 242 -2.12 -24.53 7.79
C THR A 242 -2.33 -23.04 7.63
N MET A 243 -2.42 -22.57 6.39
CA MET A 243 -2.71 -21.21 5.98
C MET A 243 -4.17 -21.12 5.51
N PRO A 244 -5.12 -20.68 6.35
CA PRO A 244 -6.51 -20.42 5.94
C PRO A 244 -6.58 -19.44 4.76
N PRO A 245 -7.72 -19.34 4.05
CA PRO A 245 -7.91 -18.29 3.06
C PRO A 245 -7.70 -16.93 3.71
N HIS A 246 -7.09 -16.00 2.99
CA HIS A 246 -6.80 -14.66 3.50
C HIS A 246 -6.05 -14.71 4.86
N SER A 247 -4.84 -15.25 4.82
CA SER A 247 -3.99 -15.32 6.02
C SER A 247 -2.56 -14.97 5.70
N GLY A 248 -1.86 -14.46 6.71
CA GLY A 248 -0.46 -14.11 6.65
C GLY A 248 0.23 -14.55 7.93
N LEU A 249 1.50 -14.91 7.81
CA LEU A 249 2.38 -15.20 8.94
C LEU A 249 3.75 -14.61 8.69
N VAL A 250 4.24 -13.89 9.69
CA VAL A 250 5.65 -13.61 9.87
C VAL A 250 6.17 -14.55 10.92
N LEU A 251 7.17 -15.33 10.55
CA LEU A 251 7.85 -16.29 11.42
C LEU A 251 9.30 -15.86 11.60
N LEU A 252 9.79 -15.99 12.83
CA LEU A 252 11.18 -15.71 13.19
C LEU A 252 11.92 -17.03 13.39
N ILE A 253 13.18 -17.08 12.94
CA ILE A 253 14.07 -18.20 13.22
C ILE A 253 14.55 -18.07 14.66
N GLN A 254 14.31 -19.11 15.46
CA GLN A 254 14.82 -19.22 16.81
C GLN A 254 16.28 -19.75 16.75
N SER A 255 17.16 -19.06 17.48
CA SER A 255 18.57 -19.45 17.65
C SER A 255 18.75 -20.40 18.82
#